data_AF-A0A421DTA0-F1
#
_entry.id   AF-A0A421DTA0-F1
#
_cell.length_a   1.000
_cell.length_b   1.000
_cell.length_c   1.000
_cell.angle_alpha   90.00
_cell.angle_beta   90.00
_cell.angle_gamma   90.00
#
_symmetry.space_group_name_H-M   'P 1'
#
loop_
_entity.id
_entity.type
_entity.pdbx_description
1 polymer ?
#
loop_
_entity_poly.entity_id
_entity_poly.type
_entity_poly.pdbx_seq_one_letter_code
_entity_poly.pdbx_strand_id
1 'polypeptide(L)'
;MNPIHDRYFPGGVTVNPLENFSREHVVKLHEAVSAHSLGIGNYEGRHISVNSSTIEHLRLAQDTLRKVKMMLPYGAGNQKSEVIYTGGESWARTRMLRHIPVSNPIDGALNTARHQAGNCSEIADVGYALLARQRINAPILRVADREWDHSYVLIGDPRDHTWGEKDTVIFDPWVRYPAAATLAQALNRNPAANPLFQRARNTAPAPEAQALNYVSHVTTNEVARYLSSQNKPSIGSSLLEDIFRPIESGDDMFAEMCSASGIGDMPDEKIAVRDPSTRYSSGIHNASTVDGIAQTTVSRQYAVQQAWNQSPY
;
A
#
# COMPACT_ATOMS: atom_id res chain seq x y z
N MET A 1 -5.78 -18.65 18.84
CA MET A 1 -5.04 -17.75 17.93
C MET A 1 -5.03 -18.41 16.56
N ASN A 2 -5.49 -17.71 15.53
CA ASN A 2 -5.55 -18.24 14.17
C ASN A 2 -4.11 -18.30 13.59
N PRO A 3 -3.60 -19.46 13.14
CA PRO A 3 -2.22 -19.60 12.63
C PRO A 3 -1.96 -18.81 11.33
N ILE A 4 -2.94 -18.08 10.80
CA ILE A 4 -2.80 -17.18 9.64
C ILE A 4 -2.22 -15.81 10.05
N HIS A 5 -1.87 -15.63 11.34
CA HIS A 5 -1.32 -14.40 11.92
C HIS A 5 0.23 -14.33 11.97
N ASP A 6 0.97 -15.24 11.33
CA ASP A 6 2.45 -15.29 11.41
C ASP A 6 3.18 -14.03 10.90
N ARG A 7 2.48 -13.13 10.20
CA ARG A 7 3.01 -11.84 9.73
C ARG A 7 2.80 -10.68 10.69
N TYR A 8 2.01 -10.84 11.76
CA TYR A 8 1.79 -9.75 12.70
C TYR A 8 2.96 -9.67 13.67
N PHE A 9 3.67 -8.53 13.62
CA PHE A 9 4.68 -8.24 14.60
C PHE A 9 4.02 -8.12 15.99
N PRO A 10 4.50 -8.87 17.00
CA PRO A 10 4.01 -8.69 18.35
C PRO A 10 4.33 -7.26 18.80
N GLY A 11 3.31 -6.55 19.27
CA GLY A 11 3.53 -5.21 19.82
C GLY A 11 4.30 -5.26 21.14
N GLY A 12 4.80 -4.10 21.58
CA GLY A 12 5.52 -3.96 22.85
C GLY A 12 7.00 -4.37 22.83
N VAL A 13 7.52 -4.83 21.69
CA VAL A 13 8.95 -5.05 21.46
C VAL A 13 9.39 -4.28 20.22
N THR A 14 10.58 -3.68 20.27
CA THR A 14 11.21 -3.05 19.12
C THR A 14 11.82 -4.13 18.23
N VAL A 15 11.40 -4.17 16.97
CA VAL A 15 11.87 -5.16 15.99
C VAL A 15 12.35 -4.47 14.72
N ASN A 16 13.14 -5.19 13.92
CA ASN A 16 13.33 -4.84 12.52
C ASN A 16 12.24 -5.53 11.69
N PRO A 17 11.22 -4.81 11.19
CA PRO A 17 10.12 -5.44 10.46
C PRO A 17 10.55 -6.04 9.11
N LEU A 18 11.78 -5.79 8.67
CA LEU A 18 12.35 -6.34 7.43
C LEU A 18 13.45 -7.39 7.68
N GLU A 19 13.70 -7.82 8.91
CA GLU A 19 14.77 -8.76 9.27
C GLU A 19 14.75 -10.05 8.41
N ASN A 20 13.56 -10.56 8.12
CA ASN A 20 13.36 -11.78 7.32
C ASN A 20 12.94 -11.53 5.87
N PHE A 21 13.05 -10.29 5.38
CA PHE A 21 12.57 -9.93 4.03
C PHE A 21 13.22 -10.75 2.91
N SER A 22 14.53 -11.05 3.04
CA SER A 22 15.27 -11.86 2.06
C SER A 22 14.83 -13.33 2.00
N ARG A 23 14.06 -13.80 3.00
CA ARG A 23 13.55 -15.18 3.09
C ARG A 23 12.15 -15.33 2.49
N GLU A 24 11.49 -14.25 2.06
CA GLU A 24 10.18 -14.35 1.43
C GLU A 24 10.25 -15.15 0.14
N HIS A 25 9.40 -16.17 0.01
CA HIS A 25 9.22 -16.87 -1.26
C HIS A 25 8.48 -15.95 -2.24
N VAL A 26 9.13 -15.58 -3.34
CA VAL A 26 8.59 -14.66 -4.36
C VAL A 26 8.11 -15.45 -5.56
N VAL A 27 6.89 -15.17 -5.98
CA VAL A 27 6.26 -15.70 -7.20
C VAL A 27 5.91 -14.56 -8.15
N LYS A 28 5.62 -14.86 -9.41
CA LYS A 28 5.08 -13.88 -10.35
C LYS A 28 3.59 -13.70 -10.09
N LEU A 29 3.11 -12.46 -9.97
CA LEU A 29 1.70 -12.18 -9.73
C LEU A 29 0.82 -12.78 -10.83
N HIS A 30 1.21 -12.64 -12.09
CA HIS A 30 0.45 -13.17 -13.23
C HIS A 30 0.45 -14.71 -13.33
N GLU A 31 1.34 -15.39 -12.62
CA GLU A 31 1.35 -16.86 -12.53
C GLU A 31 0.55 -17.35 -11.31
N ALA A 32 0.53 -16.57 -10.22
CA ALA A 32 -0.04 -16.96 -8.94
C ALA A 32 -1.50 -16.56 -8.74
N VAL A 33 -2.00 -15.59 -9.52
CA VAL A 33 -3.37 -15.09 -9.46
C VAL A 33 -3.96 -15.10 -10.86
N SER A 34 -5.25 -15.40 -11.00
CA SER A 34 -5.90 -15.34 -12.31
C SER A 34 -6.20 -13.90 -12.72
N ALA A 35 -6.12 -13.61 -14.01
CA ALA A 35 -6.53 -12.34 -14.60
C ALA A 35 -7.94 -11.94 -14.11
N HIS A 36 -8.90 -12.86 -14.20
CA HIS A 36 -10.28 -12.63 -13.78
C HIS A 36 -10.39 -12.24 -12.29
N SER A 37 -9.64 -12.89 -11.41
CA SER A 37 -9.61 -12.54 -9.98
C SER A 37 -9.12 -11.11 -9.73
N LEU A 38 -8.20 -10.61 -10.56
CA LEU A 38 -7.70 -9.24 -10.52
C LEU A 38 -8.63 -8.23 -11.22
N GLY A 39 -9.72 -8.69 -11.86
CA GLY A 39 -10.62 -7.83 -12.62
C GLY A 39 -10.07 -7.44 -14.00
N ILE A 40 -9.04 -8.12 -14.49
CA ILE A 40 -8.50 -7.96 -15.84
C ILE A 40 -8.98 -9.14 -16.70
N GLY A 41 -9.39 -8.89 -17.93
CA GLY A 41 -9.98 -9.92 -18.79
C GLY A 41 -9.01 -11.10 -19.01
N ASN A 42 -7.82 -10.79 -19.53
CA ASN A 42 -6.73 -11.75 -19.74
C ASN A 42 -5.38 -11.08 -19.53
N TYR A 43 -4.34 -11.86 -19.25
CA TYR A 43 -2.95 -11.43 -19.34
C TYR A 43 -2.55 -11.30 -20.81
N GLU A 44 -2.05 -10.14 -21.22
CA GLU A 44 -1.68 -9.86 -22.61
C GLU A 44 -0.18 -10.05 -22.85
N GLY A 45 0.64 -9.98 -21.80
CA GLY A 45 2.09 -10.20 -21.90
C GLY A 45 2.81 -9.16 -22.76
N ARG A 46 2.25 -7.94 -22.85
CA ARG A 46 2.73 -6.89 -23.76
C ARG A 46 4.21 -6.57 -23.53
N HIS A 47 4.92 -6.33 -24.62
CA HIS A 47 6.33 -5.93 -24.59
C HIS A 47 6.45 -4.41 -24.72
N ILE A 48 7.14 -3.78 -23.77
CA ILE A 48 7.36 -2.33 -23.72
C ILE A 48 8.85 -2.04 -23.60
N SER A 49 9.37 -1.22 -24.51
CA SER A 49 10.74 -0.72 -24.43
C SER A 49 10.79 0.60 -23.66
N VAL A 50 11.64 0.66 -22.63
CA VAL A 50 11.87 1.81 -21.75
C VAL A 50 13.37 2.11 -21.65
N ASN A 51 13.73 3.20 -20.98
CA ASN A 51 15.12 3.51 -20.65
C ASN A 51 15.70 2.49 -19.68
N SER A 52 17.03 2.32 -19.72
CA SER A 52 17.72 1.36 -18.83
C SER A 52 17.54 1.70 -17.34
N SER A 53 17.58 2.99 -16.98
CA SER A 53 17.28 3.45 -15.62
C SER A 53 15.85 3.13 -15.20
N THR A 54 14.88 3.15 -16.12
CA THR A 54 13.48 2.78 -15.84
C THR A 54 13.36 1.32 -15.43
N ILE A 55 14.14 0.40 -16.03
CA ILE A 55 14.17 -1.01 -15.60
C ILE A 55 14.69 -1.13 -14.16
N GLU A 56 15.72 -0.37 -13.80
CA GLU A 56 16.24 -0.34 -12.42
C GLU A 56 15.19 0.22 -11.44
N HIS A 57 14.49 1.29 -11.81
CA HIS A 57 13.43 1.88 -11.00
C HIS A 57 12.22 0.95 -10.85
N LEU A 58 11.82 0.21 -11.89
CA LEU A 58 10.75 -0.79 -11.81
C LEU A 58 11.11 -1.91 -10.81
N ARG A 59 12.34 -2.41 -10.86
CA ARG A 59 12.83 -3.44 -9.91
C ARG A 59 12.86 -2.90 -8.48
N LEU A 60 13.36 -1.68 -8.30
CA LEU A 60 13.40 -1.02 -7.00
C LEU A 60 12.01 -0.77 -6.43
N ALA A 61 11.06 -0.30 -7.26
CA ALA A 61 9.67 -0.13 -6.88
C ALA A 61 9.05 -1.47 -6.47
N GLN A 62 9.23 -2.53 -7.28
CA GLN A 62 8.68 -3.85 -6.95
C GLN A 62 9.23 -4.41 -5.64
N ASP A 63 10.54 -4.29 -5.41
CA ASP A 63 11.16 -4.69 -4.15
C ASP A 63 10.57 -3.92 -2.97
N THR A 64 10.39 -2.61 -3.14
CA THR A 64 9.82 -1.73 -2.12
C THR A 64 8.34 -2.05 -1.85
N LEU A 65 7.56 -2.46 -2.87
CA LEU A 65 6.14 -2.81 -2.70
C LEU A 65 6.01 -4.02 -1.77
N ARG A 66 6.89 -5.02 -1.94
CA ARG A 66 6.95 -6.19 -1.04
C ARG A 66 7.32 -5.78 0.38
N LYS A 67 8.31 -4.90 0.56
CA LYS A 67 8.69 -4.38 1.89
C LYS A 67 7.50 -3.72 2.59
N VAL A 68 6.74 -2.86 1.90
CA VAL A 68 5.56 -2.22 2.49
C VAL A 68 4.51 -3.26 2.90
N LYS A 69 4.22 -4.24 2.04
CA LYS A 69 3.26 -5.32 2.38
C LYS A 69 3.73 -6.19 3.56
N MET A 70 5.03 -6.39 3.73
CA MET A 70 5.59 -7.08 4.89
C MET A 70 5.45 -6.23 6.17
N MET A 71 5.66 -4.91 6.07
CA MET A 71 5.61 -4.00 7.22
C MET A 71 4.19 -3.70 7.71
N LEU A 72 3.17 -3.81 6.84
CA LEU A 72 1.77 -3.43 7.13
C LEU A 72 0.81 -4.63 7.05
N PRO A 73 0.96 -5.64 7.92
CA PRO A 73 0.18 -6.89 7.86
C PRO A 73 -1.32 -6.72 8.13
N TYR A 74 -1.78 -5.63 8.75
CA TYR A 74 -3.22 -5.32 8.89
C TYR A 74 -3.82 -4.69 7.63
N GLY A 75 -2.99 -4.25 6.68
CA GLY A 75 -3.45 -3.69 5.42
C GLY A 75 -4.10 -2.31 5.57
N ALA A 76 -5.03 -2.01 4.66
CA ALA A 76 -5.64 -0.70 4.57
C ALA A 76 -6.87 -0.58 5.50
N GLY A 77 -6.96 0.52 6.24
CA GLY A 77 -8.10 0.80 7.13
C GLY A 77 -9.38 1.26 6.43
N ASN A 78 -9.29 1.53 5.11
CA ASN A 78 -10.38 1.95 4.25
C ASN A 78 -10.68 0.96 3.10
N GLN A 79 -10.07 -0.23 3.10
CA GLN A 79 -10.46 -1.32 2.20
C GLN A 79 -11.40 -2.26 2.92
N LYS A 80 -12.63 -2.40 2.41
CA LYS A 80 -13.68 -3.22 3.03
C LYS A 80 -13.19 -4.62 3.39
N SER A 81 -12.47 -5.23 2.44
CA SER A 81 -11.98 -6.60 2.56
C SER A 81 -10.98 -6.75 3.72
N GLU A 82 -10.07 -5.79 3.88
CA GLU A 82 -9.08 -5.75 4.97
C GLU A 82 -9.72 -5.48 6.33
N VAL A 83 -10.70 -4.57 6.38
CA VAL A 83 -11.47 -4.27 7.60
C VAL A 83 -12.23 -5.53 8.07
N ILE A 84 -12.95 -6.19 7.17
CA ILE A 84 -13.67 -7.44 7.48
C ILE A 84 -12.70 -8.53 7.95
N TYR A 85 -11.65 -8.78 7.19
CA TYR A 85 -10.68 -9.85 7.47
C TYR A 85 -10.01 -9.69 8.84
N THR A 86 -9.80 -8.45 9.28
CA THR A 86 -9.18 -8.13 10.57
C THR A 86 -10.19 -7.89 11.70
N GLY A 87 -11.48 -8.13 11.48
CA GLY A 87 -12.51 -7.85 12.49
C GLY A 87 -12.60 -6.39 12.89
N GLY A 88 -12.21 -5.46 12.00
CA GLY A 88 -12.17 -4.02 12.24
C GLY A 88 -10.85 -3.50 12.83
N GLU A 89 -9.86 -4.37 13.09
CA GLU A 89 -8.60 -3.92 13.68
C GLU A 89 -7.77 -3.04 12.74
N SER A 90 -7.80 -3.28 11.42
CA SER A 90 -7.13 -2.39 10.44
C SER A 90 -7.67 -0.96 10.52
N TRP A 91 -9.00 -0.82 10.53
CA TRP A 91 -9.69 0.46 10.71
C TRP A 91 -9.31 1.12 12.04
N ALA A 92 -9.35 0.38 13.14
CA ALA A 92 -9.07 0.92 14.48
C ALA A 92 -7.62 1.42 14.59
N ARG A 93 -6.65 0.67 14.04
CA ARG A 93 -5.24 1.07 13.96
C ARG A 93 -5.04 2.32 13.12
N THR A 94 -5.71 2.41 11.97
CA THR A 94 -5.66 3.61 11.11
C THR A 94 -6.30 4.82 11.80
N ARG A 95 -7.41 4.66 12.53
CA ARG A 95 -8.01 5.72 13.32
C ARG A 95 -7.09 6.21 14.44
N MET A 96 -6.48 5.28 15.17
CA MET A 96 -5.50 5.60 16.21
C MET A 96 -4.31 6.38 15.63
N LEU A 97 -3.76 5.94 14.48
CA LEU A 97 -2.69 6.62 13.75
C LEU A 97 -3.03 8.08 13.42
N ARG A 98 -4.26 8.35 12.96
CA ARG A 98 -4.69 9.68 12.50
C ARG A 98 -4.85 10.72 13.62
N HIS A 99 -4.76 10.32 14.88
CA HIS A 99 -4.68 11.25 16.01
C HIS A 99 -3.25 11.79 16.23
N ILE A 100 -2.26 11.26 15.51
CA ILE A 100 -0.87 11.67 15.61
C ILE A 100 -0.59 12.73 14.55
N PRO A 101 -0.16 13.95 14.91
CA PRO A 101 0.22 14.95 13.94
C PRO A 101 1.47 14.49 13.19
N VAL A 102 1.41 14.52 11.86
CA VAL A 102 2.52 14.13 10.98
C VAL A 102 3.09 15.38 10.31
N SER A 103 4.39 15.59 10.47
CA SER A 103 5.09 16.75 9.91
C SER A 103 5.60 16.54 8.49
N ASN A 104 5.96 15.30 8.13
CA ASN A 104 6.53 14.93 6.85
C ASN A 104 6.36 13.41 6.58
N PRO A 105 6.57 12.92 5.33
CA PRO A 105 6.34 11.52 4.98
C PRO A 105 7.20 10.51 5.73
N ILE A 106 8.40 10.86 6.17
CA ILE A 106 9.24 9.91 6.92
C ILE A 106 8.70 9.73 8.34
N ASP A 107 8.26 10.81 8.96
CA ASP A 107 7.58 10.77 10.26
C ASP A 107 6.24 10.01 10.16
N GLY A 108 5.48 10.25 9.07
CA GLY A 108 4.27 9.51 8.72
C GLY A 108 4.52 8.01 8.53
N ALA A 109 5.60 7.65 7.83
CA ALA A 109 6.02 6.27 7.64
C ALA A 109 6.31 5.54 8.95
N LEU A 110 7.01 6.19 9.88
CA LEU A 110 7.35 5.59 11.18
C LEU A 110 6.10 5.31 11.99
N ASN A 111 5.18 6.28 12.06
CA ASN A 111 3.90 6.10 12.75
C ASN A 111 3.04 5.04 12.07
N THR A 112 3.00 4.99 10.74
CA THR A 112 2.27 3.98 9.98
C THR A 112 2.83 2.57 10.21
N ALA A 113 4.16 2.41 10.15
CA ALA A 113 4.82 1.15 10.47
C ALA A 113 4.55 0.70 11.91
N ARG A 114 4.53 1.65 12.86
CA ARG A 114 4.17 1.39 14.27
C ARG A 114 2.76 0.80 14.40
N HIS A 115 1.80 1.35 13.67
CA HIS A 115 0.40 0.91 13.72
C HIS A 115 0.12 -0.28 12.81
N GLN A 116 1.00 -0.58 11.86
CA GLN A 116 0.91 -1.70 10.91
C GLN A 116 -0.31 -1.63 9.97
N ALA A 117 -0.96 -0.47 9.89
CA ALA A 117 -2.14 -0.17 9.09
C ALA A 117 -2.13 1.32 8.68
N GLY A 118 -2.88 1.68 7.64
CA GLY A 118 -3.01 3.06 7.15
C GLY A 118 -4.02 3.13 5.99
N ASN A 119 -4.31 4.31 5.47
CA ASN A 119 -4.98 4.45 4.17
C ASN A 119 -3.93 4.77 3.09
N CYS A 120 -4.37 5.14 1.89
CA CYS A 120 -3.48 5.40 0.75
C CYS A 120 -2.35 6.38 1.07
N SER A 121 -2.64 7.50 1.75
CA SER A 121 -1.65 8.49 2.16
C SER A 121 -0.59 7.90 3.10
N GLU A 122 -1.02 7.26 4.19
CA GLU A 122 -0.12 6.70 5.20
C GLU A 122 0.72 5.54 4.63
N ILE A 123 0.12 4.72 3.76
CA ILE A 123 0.79 3.62 3.06
C ILE A 123 1.81 4.15 2.03
N ALA A 124 1.50 5.25 1.33
CA ALA A 124 2.43 5.92 0.41
C ALA A 124 3.64 6.52 1.15
N ASP A 125 3.44 7.07 2.35
CA ASP A 125 4.51 7.60 3.19
C ASP A 125 5.56 6.53 3.52
N VAL A 126 5.14 5.30 3.88
CA VAL A 126 6.06 4.17 4.12
C VAL A 126 6.91 3.88 2.89
N GLY A 127 6.29 3.85 1.71
CA GLY A 127 7.01 3.68 0.44
C GLY A 127 8.03 4.78 0.16
N TYR A 128 7.60 6.03 0.31
CA TYR A 128 8.45 7.20 0.11
C TYR A 128 9.67 7.15 1.04
N ALA A 129 9.46 6.84 2.32
CA ALA A 129 10.54 6.71 3.30
C ALA A 129 11.49 5.56 2.97
N LEU A 130 10.98 4.40 2.54
CA LEU A 130 11.83 3.27 2.12
C LEU A 130 12.69 3.60 0.91
N LEU A 131 12.15 4.31 -0.08
CA LEU A 131 12.92 4.81 -1.23
C LEU A 131 13.94 5.88 -0.81
N ALA A 132 13.59 6.74 0.16
CA ALA A 132 14.48 7.76 0.69
C ALA A 132 15.73 7.22 1.40
N ARG A 133 15.77 5.93 1.75
CA ARG A 133 16.95 5.25 2.34
C ARG A 133 18.07 4.98 1.33
N GLN A 134 17.85 5.26 0.05
CA GLN A 134 18.78 4.97 -1.03
C GLN A 134 19.02 6.22 -1.87
N ARG A 135 20.19 6.28 -2.50
CA ARG A 135 20.46 7.26 -3.55
C ARG A 135 19.86 6.73 -4.85
N ILE A 136 18.82 7.39 -5.35
CA ILE A 136 18.11 7.00 -6.56
C ILE A 136 18.42 7.99 -7.68
N ASN A 137 18.69 7.47 -8.87
CA ASN A 137 19.02 8.27 -10.05
C ASN A 137 17.79 8.88 -10.75
N ALA A 138 16.76 9.21 -9.97
CA ALA A 138 15.53 9.88 -10.39
C ALA A 138 14.97 10.71 -9.22
N PRO A 139 14.16 11.74 -9.49
CA PRO A 139 13.36 12.34 -8.42
C PRO A 139 12.36 11.33 -7.86
N ILE A 140 12.01 11.48 -6.58
CA ILE A 140 10.98 10.68 -5.90
C ILE A 140 9.87 11.64 -5.51
N LEU A 141 8.66 11.40 -6.00
CA LEU A 141 7.52 12.30 -5.80
C LEU A 141 6.44 11.60 -4.99
N ARG A 142 6.04 12.15 -3.84
CA ARG A 142 4.78 11.78 -3.18
C ARG A 142 3.69 12.65 -3.77
N VAL A 143 2.68 12.04 -4.38
CA VAL A 143 1.66 12.75 -5.17
C VAL A 143 0.25 12.44 -4.64
N ALA A 144 -0.67 13.37 -4.88
CA ALA A 144 -2.10 13.09 -4.89
C ALA A 144 -2.54 12.77 -6.33
N ASP A 145 -3.58 11.97 -6.47
CA ASP A 145 -4.32 11.88 -7.73
C ASP A 145 -5.17 13.14 -7.94
N ARG A 146 -5.34 13.55 -9.19
CA ARG A 146 -6.17 14.72 -9.53
C ARG A 146 -7.65 14.36 -9.71
N GLU A 147 -7.96 13.09 -9.93
CA GLU A 147 -9.31 12.65 -10.32
C GLU A 147 -10.10 12.07 -9.14
N TRP A 148 -9.43 11.68 -8.06
CA TRP A 148 -10.06 11.11 -6.86
C TRP A 148 -9.16 11.21 -5.63
N ASP A 149 -9.70 11.01 -4.43
CA ASP A 149 -8.96 11.06 -3.16
C ASP A 149 -8.04 9.84 -3.00
N HIS A 150 -6.86 9.92 -3.62
CA HIS A 150 -5.85 8.88 -3.59
C HIS A 150 -4.44 9.45 -3.59
N SER A 151 -3.50 8.70 -3.01
CA SER A 151 -2.10 9.11 -2.94
C SER A 151 -1.16 7.93 -3.11
N TYR A 152 -0.06 8.17 -3.82
CA TYR A 152 0.95 7.19 -4.19
C TYR A 152 2.30 7.88 -4.43
N VAL A 153 3.32 7.10 -4.80
CA VAL A 153 4.67 7.61 -5.04
C VAL A 153 5.07 7.36 -6.50
N LEU A 154 5.87 8.27 -7.06
CA LEU A 154 6.49 8.13 -8.37
C LEU A 154 8.02 8.10 -8.24
N ILE A 155 8.67 7.30 -9.08
CA ILE A 155 10.11 7.37 -9.33
C ILE A 155 10.29 7.89 -10.76
N GLY A 156 10.79 9.12 -10.88
CA GLY A 156 10.73 9.92 -12.10
C GLY A 156 9.75 11.08 -11.97
N ASP A 157 9.75 11.96 -12.97
CA ASP A 157 8.84 13.12 -13.02
C ASP A 157 8.14 13.16 -14.38
N PRO A 158 6.83 12.88 -14.45
CA PRO A 158 6.12 12.78 -15.72
C PRO A 158 6.00 14.13 -16.44
N ARG A 159 6.33 15.24 -15.77
CA ARG A 159 6.34 16.60 -16.33
C ARG A 159 7.63 16.90 -17.09
N ASP A 160 8.70 16.16 -16.80
CA ASP A 160 10.00 16.30 -17.46
C ASP A 160 10.10 15.30 -18.62
N HIS A 161 10.41 15.81 -19.81
CA HIS A 161 10.61 15.03 -21.03
C HIS A 161 11.63 13.88 -20.91
N THR A 162 12.56 13.94 -19.95
CA THR A 162 13.51 12.86 -19.65
C THR A 162 12.80 11.59 -19.18
N TRP A 163 11.67 11.74 -18.48
CA TRP A 163 10.89 10.63 -17.92
C TRP A 163 9.55 10.47 -18.65
N GLY A 164 8.76 11.55 -18.75
CA GLY A 164 7.37 11.46 -19.21
C GLY A 164 6.57 10.38 -18.45
N GLU A 165 5.43 9.97 -18.98
CA GLU A 165 4.66 8.86 -18.38
C GLU A 165 5.29 7.49 -18.67
N LYS A 166 6.05 7.40 -19.77
CA LYS A 166 6.64 6.15 -20.25
C LYS A 166 7.79 5.69 -19.36
N ASP A 167 8.59 6.61 -18.82
CA ASP A 167 9.78 6.31 -18.00
C ASP A 167 9.65 6.78 -16.54
N THR A 168 8.50 7.34 -16.16
CA THR A 168 8.10 7.47 -14.75
C THR A 168 7.49 6.17 -14.24
N VAL A 169 7.98 5.65 -13.12
CA VAL A 169 7.48 4.42 -12.47
C VAL A 169 6.48 4.77 -11.36
N ILE A 170 5.34 4.09 -11.34
CA ILE A 170 4.38 4.17 -10.25
C ILE A 170 4.74 3.20 -9.12
N PHE A 171 4.51 3.66 -7.90
CA PHE A 171 4.63 2.88 -6.68
C PHE A 171 3.36 3.08 -5.85
N ASP A 172 2.52 2.05 -5.81
CA ASP A 172 1.25 2.08 -5.09
C ASP A 172 1.03 0.77 -4.32
N PRO A 173 1.36 0.74 -3.01
CA PRO A 173 1.14 -0.43 -2.17
C PRO A 173 -0.25 -0.46 -1.51
N TRP A 174 -1.11 0.53 -1.76
CA TRP A 174 -2.45 0.56 -1.17
C TRP A 174 -3.32 -0.56 -1.75
N VAL A 175 -3.20 -0.83 -3.05
CA VAL A 175 -3.94 -1.91 -3.74
C VAL A 175 -3.58 -3.31 -3.18
N ARG A 176 -4.51 -4.25 -3.28
CA ARG A 176 -4.36 -5.60 -2.68
C ARG A 176 -3.19 -6.41 -3.26
N TYR A 177 -3.05 -6.40 -4.58
CA TYR A 177 -2.02 -7.09 -5.35
C TYR A 177 -1.11 -6.07 -6.07
N PRO A 178 -0.17 -5.45 -5.35
CA PRO A 178 0.65 -4.39 -5.93
C PRO A 178 1.68 -4.96 -6.91
N ALA A 179 1.85 -4.27 -8.03
CA ALA A 179 2.91 -4.51 -9.00
C ALA A 179 3.45 -3.16 -9.48
N ALA A 180 4.75 -3.10 -9.75
CA ALA A 180 5.39 -1.93 -10.34
C ALA A 180 5.07 -1.87 -11.83
N ALA A 181 4.82 -0.66 -12.31
CA ALA A 181 4.63 -0.37 -13.73
C ALA A 181 5.07 1.06 -14.02
N THR A 182 5.20 1.40 -15.29
CA THR A 182 5.33 2.80 -15.68
C THR A 182 3.97 3.49 -15.56
N LEU A 183 3.95 4.81 -15.42
CA LEU A 183 2.71 5.58 -15.32
C LEU A 183 1.82 5.37 -16.56
N ALA A 184 2.42 5.26 -17.75
CA ALA A 184 1.71 4.94 -18.98
C ALA A 184 1.00 3.56 -18.95
N GLN A 185 1.42 2.65 -18.07
CA GLN A 185 0.82 1.33 -17.87
C GLN A 185 0.01 1.21 -16.57
N ALA A 186 -0.17 2.31 -15.86
CA ALA A 186 -1.03 2.36 -14.68
C ALA A 186 -2.51 2.39 -15.06
N LEU A 187 -3.36 1.95 -14.13
CA LEU A 187 -4.82 2.10 -14.16
C LEU A 187 -5.21 3.25 -13.25
N ASN A 188 -5.99 4.21 -13.77
CA ASN A 188 -6.59 5.29 -12.97
C ASN A 188 -5.58 6.00 -12.04
N ARG A 189 -4.38 6.29 -12.56
CA ARG A 189 -3.35 7.08 -11.88
C ARG A 189 -3.05 8.32 -12.71
N ASN A 190 -3.55 9.44 -12.25
CA ASN A 190 -3.44 10.74 -12.88
C ASN A 190 -2.82 11.72 -11.88
N PRO A 191 -1.49 11.75 -11.74
CA PRO A 191 -0.84 12.51 -10.67
C PRO A 191 -1.11 14.00 -10.84
N ALA A 192 -1.42 14.67 -9.73
CA ALA A 192 -1.52 16.12 -9.70
C ALA A 192 -0.17 16.75 -10.11
N ALA A 193 -0.25 17.91 -10.77
CA ALA A 193 0.94 18.57 -11.32
C ALA A 193 1.96 18.97 -10.25
N ASN A 194 1.52 19.28 -9.03
CA ASN A 194 2.41 19.61 -7.91
C ASN A 194 2.50 18.41 -6.97
N PRO A 195 3.71 17.84 -6.76
CA PRO A 195 3.88 16.81 -5.76
C PRO A 195 3.69 17.41 -4.36
N LEU A 196 3.17 16.59 -3.45
CA LEU A 196 3.02 16.96 -2.05
C LEU A 196 4.38 16.99 -1.35
N PHE A 197 5.27 16.07 -1.73
CA PHE A 197 6.67 16.06 -1.33
C PHE A 197 7.56 15.57 -2.48
N GLN A 198 8.78 16.09 -2.55
CA GLN A 198 9.74 15.73 -3.58
C GLN A 198 11.15 15.57 -3.00
N ARG A 199 11.82 14.47 -3.37
CA ARG A 199 13.28 14.33 -3.26
C ARG A 199 13.90 14.53 -4.63
N ALA A 200 14.96 15.31 -4.69
CA ALA A 200 15.70 15.51 -5.93
C ALA A 200 16.44 14.22 -6.34
N ARG A 201 16.76 14.15 -7.62
CA ARG A 201 17.61 13.09 -8.19
C ARG A 201 18.95 13.04 -7.45
N ASN A 202 19.41 11.84 -7.12
CA ASN A 202 20.70 11.58 -6.47
C ASN A 202 20.91 12.26 -5.10
N THR A 203 19.83 12.74 -4.46
CA THR A 203 19.89 13.19 -3.06
C THR A 203 20.45 12.08 -2.18
N ALA A 204 21.26 12.45 -1.19
CA ALA A 204 21.81 11.50 -0.23
C ALA A 204 20.66 10.76 0.50
N PRO A 205 20.88 9.49 0.92
CA PRO A 205 19.94 8.79 1.77
C PRO A 205 19.52 9.62 2.98
N ALA A 206 18.23 9.65 3.29
CA ALA A 206 17.70 10.27 4.50
C ALA A 206 18.08 9.42 5.73
N PRO A 207 18.92 9.90 6.66
CA PRO A 207 19.31 9.14 7.84
C PRO A 207 18.11 8.76 8.71
N GLU A 208 17.14 9.66 8.86
CA GLU A 208 15.92 9.47 9.64
C GLU A 208 15.07 8.29 9.14
N ALA A 209 15.12 7.96 7.85
CA ALA A 209 14.38 6.83 7.29
C ALA A 209 14.94 5.47 7.74
N GLN A 210 16.15 5.42 8.32
CA GLN A 210 16.70 4.19 8.90
C GLN A 210 15.99 3.76 10.19
N ALA A 211 15.22 4.65 10.82
CA ALA A 211 14.41 4.31 11.98
C ALA A 211 13.32 3.26 11.66
N LEU A 212 12.98 3.05 10.39
CA LEU A 212 12.10 1.95 9.95
C LEU A 212 12.68 0.55 10.20
N ASN A 213 13.98 0.43 10.54
CA ASN A 213 14.56 -0.85 10.99
C ASN A 213 14.37 -1.10 12.49
N TYR A 214 13.76 -0.17 13.23
CA TYR A 214 13.61 -0.23 14.68
C TYR A 214 12.23 0.28 15.09
N VAL A 215 11.21 -0.56 14.90
CA VAL A 215 9.80 -0.17 15.12
C VAL A 215 9.24 -0.91 16.33
N SER A 216 8.65 -0.17 17.27
CA SER A 216 7.91 -0.72 18.41
C SER A 216 6.41 -0.74 18.08
N HIS A 217 5.88 -1.87 17.64
CA HIS A 217 4.51 -1.93 17.15
C HIS A 217 3.45 -1.75 18.25
N VAL A 218 2.31 -1.19 17.86
CA VAL A 218 1.10 -1.11 18.71
C VAL A 218 0.51 -2.50 18.87
N THR A 219 0.29 -2.90 20.13
CA THR A 219 -0.36 -4.16 20.50
C THR A 219 -1.88 -4.11 20.26
N THR A 220 -2.49 -5.27 20.03
CA THR A 220 -3.97 -5.37 19.99
C THR A 220 -4.62 -4.91 21.30
N ASN A 221 -3.96 -5.06 22.45
CA ASN A 221 -4.44 -4.53 23.73
C ASN A 221 -4.46 -3.00 23.79
N GLU A 222 -3.47 -2.33 23.17
CA GLU A 222 -3.49 -0.87 23.00
C GLU A 222 -4.64 -0.43 22.09
N VAL A 223 -4.88 -1.17 20.99
CA VAL A 223 -6.03 -0.91 20.11
C VAL A 223 -7.35 -1.10 20.86
N ALA A 224 -7.49 -2.15 21.65
CA ALA A 224 -8.69 -2.39 22.47
C ALA A 224 -8.94 -1.28 23.49
N ARG A 225 -7.87 -0.78 24.14
CA ARG A 225 -7.95 0.38 25.04
C ARG A 225 -8.35 1.66 24.31
N TYR A 226 -7.82 1.87 23.11
CA TYR A 226 -8.23 2.99 22.25
C TYR A 226 -9.72 2.90 21.89
N LEU A 227 -10.21 1.75 21.42
CA LEU A 227 -11.63 1.56 21.11
C LEU A 227 -12.52 1.82 22.33
N SER A 228 -12.14 1.28 23.49
CA SER A 228 -12.87 1.53 24.74
C SER A 228 -12.88 3.02 25.13
N SER A 229 -11.79 3.76 24.90
CA SER A 229 -11.75 5.21 25.20
C SER A 229 -12.59 6.05 24.23
N GLN A 230 -12.89 5.51 23.05
CA GLN A 230 -13.78 6.11 22.06
C GLN A 230 -15.23 5.60 22.17
N ASN A 231 -15.58 4.85 23.23
CA ASN A 231 -16.89 4.20 23.40
C ASN A 231 -17.27 3.28 22.21
N LYS A 232 -16.28 2.63 21.59
CA LYS A 232 -16.48 1.70 20.47
C LYS A 232 -16.43 0.24 20.94
N PRO A 233 -17.14 -0.68 20.25
CA PRO A 233 -17.08 -2.11 20.56
C PRO A 233 -15.67 -2.70 20.43
N SER A 234 -15.45 -3.86 21.04
CA SER A 234 -14.22 -4.64 20.86
C SER A 234 -14.09 -5.16 19.43
N ILE A 235 -12.84 -5.34 18.98
CA ILE A 235 -12.49 -5.99 17.70
C ILE A 235 -13.29 -7.29 17.52
N GLY A 236 -13.85 -7.49 16.32
CA GLY A 236 -14.71 -8.62 15.97
C GLY A 236 -16.07 -8.15 15.42
N SER A 237 -17.05 -9.06 15.42
CA SER A 237 -18.35 -8.82 14.77
C SER A 237 -19.04 -7.54 15.25
N SER A 238 -19.08 -7.26 16.55
CA SER A 238 -19.74 -6.04 17.06
C SER A 238 -19.08 -4.75 16.60
N LEU A 239 -17.75 -4.74 16.41
CA LEU A 239 -17.08 -3.58 15.84
C LEU A 239 -17.38 -3.46 14.34
N LEU A 240 -17.43 -4.57 13.61
CA LEU A 240 -17.84 -4.57 12.20
C LEU A 240 -19.28 -4.06 12.04
N GLU A 241 -20.20 -4.49 12.90
CA GLU A 241 -21.58 -3.97 12.95
C GLU A 241 -21.58 -2.47 13.16
N ASP A 242 -20.81 -1.93 14.12
CA ASP A 242 -20.75 -0.47 14.34
C ASP A 242 -20.13 0.27 13.14
N ILE A 243 -19.08 -0.26 12.52
CA ILE A 243 -18.40 0.33 11.35
C ILE A 243 -19.33 0.38 10.14
N PHE A 244 -20.08 -0.70 9.88
CA PHE A 244 -20.93 -0.85 8.69
C PHE A 244 -22.41 -0.54 8.94
N ARG A 245 -22.78 -0.11 10.15
CA ARG A 245 -24.16 0.25 10.50
C ARG A 245 -24.67 1.35 9.56
N PRO A 246 -25.83 1.17 8.91
CA PRO A 246 -26.48 2.24 8.16
C PRO A 246 -26.74 3.43 9.10
N ILE A 247 -26.28 4.61 8.70
CA ILE A 247 -26.43 5.83 9.51
C ILE A 247 -27.83 6.39 9.23
N GLU A 248 -28.71 6.40 10.23
CA GLU A 248 -30.05 6.96 10.08
C GLU A 248 -30.08 8.50 10.17
N SER A 249 -29.05 9.17 10.71
CA SER A 249 -28.93 10.64 10.66
C SER A 249 -27.63 11.16 11.31
N GLY A 250 -26.91 12.03 10.59
CA GLY A 250 -26.42 13.31 11.15
C GLY A 250 -25.04 13.43 11.80
N ASP A 251 -24.63 12.53 12.70
CA ASP A 251 -23.70 12.99 13.78
C ASP A 251 -22.32 12.32 13.87
N ASP A 252 -21.92 11.42 12.97
CA ASP A 252 -20.58 10.79 13.05
C ASP A 252 -19.70 11.21 11.88
N MET A 253 -18.55 11.83 12.16
CA MET A 253 -17.54 12.33 11.20
C MET A 253 -16.97 11.21 10.30
N PHE A 254 -17.28 9.93 10.59
CA PHE A 254 -17.04 8.80 9.69
C PHE A 254 -17.99 8.78 8.49
N ALA A 255 -19.23 9.25 8.68
CA ALA A 255 -20.20 9.45 7.62
C ALA A 255 -19.66 10.43 6.58
N GLU A 256 -19.00 11.51 7.00
CA GLU A 256 -18.49 12.55 6.08
C GLU A 256 -17.32 12.04 5.21
N MET A 257 -16.47 11.17 5.76
CA MET A 257 -15.38 10.52 5.00
C MET A 257 -15.87 9.41 4.07
N CYS A 258 -16.92 8.67 4.45
CA CYS A 258 -17.57 7.71 3.56
C CYS A 258 -18.54 8.38 2.56
N SER A 259 -19.08 9.57 2.87
CA SER A 259 -20.08 10.27 2.05
C SER A 259 -19.47 11.15 0.96
N ALA A 260 -18.19 11.54 1.08
CA ALA A 260 -17.45 12.07 -0.08
C ALA A 260 -17.33 11.02 -1.20
N SER A 261 -17.48 9.72 -0.88
CA SER A 261 -17.47 8.58 -1.82
C SER A 261 -18.83 7.92 -2.01
N GLY A 262 -19.89 8.40 -1.35
CA GLY A 262 -21.17 7.70 -1.27
C GLY A 262 -21.18 6.56 -0.25
N ILE A 263 -22.18 6.57 0.64
CA ILE A 263 -22.45 5.51 1.61
C ILE A 263 -22.74 4.22 0.82
N GLY A 264 -21.77 3.31 0.72
CA GLY A 264 -21.94 2.00 0.09
C GLY A 264 -20.65 1.23 -0.24
N ASP A 265 -19.61 1.91 -0.73
CA ASP A 265 -18.39 1.24 -1.21
C ASP A 265 -17.14 1.84 -0.56
N MET A 266 -16.70 1.27 0.56
CA MET A 266 -15.27 1.36 0.91
C MET A 266 -14.48 0.82 -0.29
N PRO A 267 -13.57 1.59 -0.89
CA PRO A 267 -12.97 1.20 -2.14
C PRO A 267 -12.08 -0.03 -1.92
N ASP A 268 -12.22 -1.07 -2.75
CA ASP A 268 -11.40 -2.29 -2.71
C ASP A 268 -10.66 -2.46 -4.05
N GLU A 269 -9.61 -1.67 -4.23
CA GLU A 269 -8.85 -1.69 -5.47
C GLU A 269 -7.83 -2.83 -5.46
N LYS A 270 -7.99 -3.76 -6.40
CA LYS A 270 -7.17 -4.98 -6.45
C LYS A 270 -5.78 -4.72 -6.99
N ILE A 271 -5.66 -3.88 -8.01
CA ILE A 271 -4.41 -3.60 -8.74
C ILE A 271 -4.35 -2.12 -9.16
N ALA A 272 -3.14 -1.62 -9.37
CA ALA A 272 -2.89 -0.28 -9.92
C ALA A 272 -2.30 -0.32 -11.35
N VAL A 273 -2.12 -1.52 -11.92
CA VAL A 273 -1.44 -1.74 -13.20
C VAL A 273 -2.39 -2.37 -14.21
N ARG A 274 -2.29 -2.00 -15.49
CA ARG A 274 -3.15 -2.53 -16.55
C ARG A 274 -3.00 -4.04 -16.74
N ASP A 275 -1.75 -4.51 -16.69
CA ASP A 275 -1.42 -5.91 -16.89
C ASP A 275 -0.09 -6.25 -16.17
N PRO A 276 -0.12 -6.99 -15.05
CA PRO A 276 1.09 -7.45 -14.35
C PRO A 276 2.03 -8.33 -15.21
N SER A 277 1.53 -8.96 -16.26
CA SER A 277 2.35 -9.78 -17.18
C SER A 277 3.14 -8.95 -18.20
N THR A 278 3.02 -7.61 -18.18
CA THR A 278 3.79 -6.70 -19.03
C THR A 278 5.29 -6.94 -18.88
N ARG A 279 5.98 -7.10 -20.02
CA ARG A 279 7.42 -7.33 -20.12
C ARG A 279 8.13 -6.05 -20.51
N TYR A 280 9.07 -5.61 -19.69
CA TYR A 280 9.86 -4.42 -19.95
C TYR A 280 11.26 -4.79 -20.44
N SER A 281 11.77 -4.06 -21.44
CA SER A 281 13.15 -4.16 -21.92
C SER A 281 13.78 -2.78 -22.08
N SER A 282 15.10 -2.74 -22.25
CA SER A 282 15.83 -1.57 -22.71
C SER A 282 16.89 -1.99 -23.72
N GLY A 283 17.69 -1.04 -24.23
CA GLY A 283 18.81 -1.35 -25.13
C GLY A 283 19.88 -2.29 -24.55
N ILE A 284 19.91 -2.50 -23.22
CA ILE A 284 20.87 -3.37 -22.53
C ILE A 284 20.21 -4.44 -21.65
N HIS A 285 18.88 -4.48 -21.58
CA HIS A 285 18.14 -5.43 -20.75
C HIS A 285 17.10 -6.19 -21.57
N ASN A 286 17.15 -7.52 -21.51
CA ASN A 286 16.16 -8.39 -22.14
C ASN A 286 14.77 -8.22 -21.51
N ALA A 287 13.74 -8.47 -22.32
CA ALA A 287 12.34 -8.33 -21.92
C ALA A 287 11.95 -9.28 -20.77
N SER A 288 11.55 -8.72 -19.63
CA SER A 288 11.15 -9.48 -18.43
C SER A 288 10.01 -8.78 -17.68
N THR A 289 9.20 -9.54 -16.94
CA THR A 289 8.15 -8.97 -16.06
C THR A 289 8.74 -8.50 -14.74
N VAL A 290 8.08 -7.50 -14.13
CA VAL A 290 8.51 -6.86 -12.88
C VAL A 290 7.44 -6.97 -11.78
N ASP A 291 6.68 -8.06 -11.78
CA ASP A 291 5.49 -8.29 -10.94
C ASP A 291 5.73 -9.31 -9.81
N GLY A 292 6.96 -9.39 -9.31
CA GLY A 292 7.31 -10.34 -8.25
C GLY A 292 6.62 -10.01 -6.92
N ILE A 293 5.75 -10.89 -6.43
CA ILE A 293 4.99 -10.73 -5.19
C ILE A 293 5.33 -11.85 -4.20
N ALA A 294 5.32 -11.55 -2.90
CA ALA A 294 5.50 -12.59 -1.88
C ALA A 294 4.32 -13.57 -1.91
N GLN A 295 4.59 -14.88 -1.91
CA GLN A 295 3.58 -15.93 -1.87
C GLN A 295 2.64 -15.77 -0.67
N THR A 296 3.18 -15.37 0.47
CA THR A 296 2.42 -15.08 1.70
C THR A 296 1.49 -13.88 1.54
N THR A 297 1.80 -12.89 0.68
CA THR A 297 0.87 -11.82 0.32
C THR A 297 -0.26 -12.35 -0.55
N VAL A 298 0.04 -13.19 -1.54
CA VAL A 298 -0.99 -13.84 -2.37
C VAL A 298 -1.94 -14.68 -1.52
N SER A 299 -1.40 -15.56 -0.67
CA SER A 299 -2.20 -16.42 0.21
C SER A 299 -3.06 -15.61 1.19
N ARG A 300 -2.51 -14.53 1.76
CA ARG A 300 -3.28 -13.62 2.62
C ARG A 300 -4.43 -12.98 1.86
N GLN A 301 -4.20 -12.48 0.64
CA GLN A 301 -5.26 -11.83 -0.13
C GLN A 301 -6.36 -12.80 -0.57
N TYR A 302 -6.05 -14.09 -0.77
CA TYR A 302 -7.08 -15.13 -0.92
C TYR A 302 -7.91 -15.31 0.35
N ALA A 303 -7.28 -15.36 1.53
CA ALA A 303 -8.00 -15.45 2.81
C ALA A 303 -8.88 -14.22 3.07
N VAL A 304 -8.37 -13.02 2.75
CA VAL A 304 -9.14 -11.77 2.77
C VAL A 304 -10.38 -11.87 1.89
N GLN A 305 -10.23 -12.34 0.64
CA GLN A 305 -11.37 -12.50 -0.26
C GLN A 305 -12.39 -13.51 0.26
N GLN A 306 -11.93 -14.62 0.84
CA GLN A 306 -12.81 -15.64 1.42
C GLN A 306 -13.60 -15.10 2.60
N ALA A 307 -12.95 -14.37 3.52
CA ALA A 307 -13.60 -13.74 4.65
C ALA A 307 -14.65 -12.71 4.20
N TRP A 308 -14.34 -11.92 3.17
CA TRP A 308 -15.30 -10.99 2.61
C TRP A 308 -16.48 -11.70 1.95
N ASN A 309 -16.26 -12.73 1.14
CA ASN A 309 -17.35 -13.49 0.49
C ASN A 309 -18.29 -14.19 1.50
N GLN A 310 -17.80 -14.46 2.72
CA GLN A 310 -18.57 -15.10 3.81
C GLN A 310 -19.14 -14.07 4.81
N SER A 311 -18.83 -12.79 4.63
CA SER A 311 -19.25 -11.72 5.51
C SER A 311 -20.69 -11.30 5.23
N PRO A 312 -21.49 -10.99 6.27
CA PRO A 312 -22.79 -10.36 6.10
C PRO A 312 -22.69 -8.85 5.78
N TYR A 313 -21.49 -8.27 5.85
CA TYR A 313 -21.20 -6.86 5.59
C TYR A 313 -20.73 -6.60 4.17
#